data_AF-A0A7S3NHM6-F1
#
_entry.id   AF-A0A7S3NHM6-F1
#
_cell.length_a   1.000
_cell.length_b   1.000
_cell.length_c   1.000
_cell.angle_alpha   90.00
_cell.angle_beta   90.00
_cell.angle_gamma   90.00
#
_symmetry.space_group_name_H-M   'P 1'
#
loop_
_entity.id
_entity.type
_entity.pdbx_description
1 polymer ?
#
loop_
_entity_poly.entity_id
_entity_poly.type
_entity_poly.pdbx_seq_one_letter_code
_entity_poly.pdbx_strand_id
1 'polypeptide(L)'
;MFGVLSFMVVVQGFQILPNEISSKIVKSQMRRYDNSGPLQPARRILSLSGSTRLADEMENVFHLALHDKRRVDEVVCKFIYDGTLIIGHDEYVGQGAIKRGLCRLFYDYEHFNGGEIEIIDQSHTVLHIKNDQEIFSFDLKLEKADRDYGDGPCLSQLEVIPKNTAAQKWLGTKKQIIKKKQRPLWETYDGRVKQKIWESAGLFDLKNTFLLQKLEISTDRLVCIIDQTVWNLYKDQMLAWAKSVEIKLETIIAPGNEDEKTMDNMIFLLDELARVDPLRRSEPVLAIGGGVLTDTAGFACALWRRGIPWCRLPTTLLGMVDASVGIKVAVNYKRKNGVGHFFSPLHTFIDATFLPTLDFADVKSGCGEIMKAALIHDASLFNLMEEHGPRLILSKFQAGDPIADQVVQKSIDAMLDCIGPDLWEESLLRPMDFGHTFSRTLEASEHFQLRHGEAVAIDCVMSTMIANVKNLVSHQDAQRVLDLYAALDLPCSIVGITADTYKLATKEITVHRDGILRAPLPKGIGSCTFVDSFTDEEIEQAFFKLEQFMHKHPNTYWDNSKSFNSGTVGPKSEEQTILHDIKTSPRTTVEMTPSAK
;
A
#
# COMPACT_ATOMS: atom_id res chain seq x y z
N MET A 1 -26.83 -6.79 -60.89
CA MET A 1 -26.69 -7.52 -59.61
C MET A 1 -25.48 -6.95 -58.90
N PHE A 2 -25.70 -5.91 -58.09
CA PHE A 2 -25.59 -5.89 -56.62
C PHE A 2 -24.12 -5.94 -56.15
N GLY A 3 -23.53 -4.94 -55.50
CA GLY A 3 -24.05 -3.69 -54.95
C GLY A 3 -23.05 -3.20 -53.89
N VAL A 4 -22.24 -2.19 -54.22
CA VAL A 4 -21.34 -1.52 -53.27
C VAL A 4 -22.12 -0.37 -52.66
N LEU A 5 -22.50 -0.49 -51.39
CA LEU A 5 -23.09 0.61 -50.62
C LEU A 5 -22.00 1.26 -49.78
N SER A 6 -21.48 2.38 -50.28
CA SER A 6 -20.83 3.40 -49.46
C SER A 6 -21.93 4.20 -48.75
N PHE A 7 -21.91 4.23 -47.42
CA PHE A 7 -22.66 5.22 -46.65
C PHE A 7 -21.68 6.27 -46.13
N MET A 8 -21.63 7.39 -46.85
CA MET A 8 -21.26 8.70 -46.30
C MET A 8 -22.34 9.08 -45.29
N VAL A 9 -21.95 9.23 -44.01
CA VAL A 9 -22.75 10.00 -43.06
C VAL A 9 -22.05 11.33 -42.84
N VAL A 10 -22.70 12.37 -43.34
CA VAL A 10 -22.42 13.78 -43.11
C VAL A 10 -22.56 14.05 -41.61
N VAL A 11 -21.47 14.40 -40.94
CA VAL A 11 -21.53 14.97 -39.58
C VAL A 11 -21.75 16.47 -39.73
N GLN A 12 -23.01 16.91 -39.71
CA GLN A 12 -23.35 18.31 -39.47
C GLN A 12 -23.02 18.65 -38.01
N GLY A 13 -22.29 19.75 -37.83
CA GLY A 13 -21.89 20.26 -36.53
C GLY A 13 -23.08 20.62 -35.65
N PHE A 14 -23.03 20.14 -34.42
CA PHE A 14 -23.79 20.71 -33.30
C PHE A 14 -22.79 21.26 -32.28
N GLN A 15 -22.83 22.58 -32.08
CA GLN A 15 -22.26 23.23 -30.92
C GLN A 15 -22.96 22.69 -29.66
N ILE A 16 -22.19 22.13 -28.72
CA ILE A 16 -22.70 21.72 -27.42
C ILE A 16 -22.46 22.89 -26.45
N LEU A 17 -23.54 23.52 -26.01
CA LEU A 17 -23.55 24.39 -24.83
C LEU A 17 -23.46 23.53 -23.56
N PRO A 18 -22.62 23.89 -22.57
CA PRO A 18 -22.57 23.18 -21.29
C PRO A 18 -23.69 23.71 -20.38
N ASN A 19 -24.65 22.87 -19.99
CA ASN A 19 -25.27 22.84 -18.64
C ASN A 19 -26.55 21.99 -18.43
N GLU A 20 -27.05 21.19 -19.38
CA GLU A 20 -28.32 20.45 -19.16
C GLU A 20 -28.27 18.90 -19.21
N ILE A 21 -27.09 18.27 -19.31
CA ILE A 21 -27.01 16.79 -19.46
C ILE A 21 -26.91 16.03 -18.12
N SER A 22 -26.62 16.71 -17.00
CA SER A 22 -26.43 16.03 -15.70
C SER A 22 -27.71 15.49 -15.06
N SER A 23 -28.90 16.07 -15.34
CA SER A 23 -30.13 15.67 -14.64
C SER A 23 -30.90 14.50 -15.26
N LYS A 24 -30.65 14.17 -16.54
CA LYS A 24 -31.38 13.11 -17.27
C LYS A 24 -30.70 11.73 -17.21
N ILE A 25 -29.38 11.67 -17.11
CA ILE A 25 -28.64 10.39 -17.02
C ILE A 25 -28.77 9.78 -15.60
N VAL A 26 -28.80 10.62 -14.56
CA VAL A 26 -29.03 10.19 -13.18
C VAL A 26 -30.43 9.59 -12.99
N LYS A 27 -31.45 10.12 -13.69
CA LYS A 27 -32.83 9.60 -13.61
C LYS A 27 -33.06 8.31 -14.42
N SER A 28 -32.26 8.02 -15.44
CA SER A 28 -32.40 6.76 -16.21
C SER A 28 -31.68 5.58 -15.56
N GLN A 29 -30.61 5.81 -14.79
CA GLN A 29 -29.95 4.73 -14.04
C GLN A 29 -30.74 4.31 -12.80
N MET A 30 -31.51 5.21 -12.18
CA MET A 30 -32.39 4.86 -11.05
C MET A 30 -33.62 4.03 -11.44
N ARG A 31 -34.07 4.02 -12.70
CA ARG A 31 -35.27 3.25 -13.12
C ARG A 31 -35.02 1.79 -13.51
N ARG A 32 -33.76 1.35 -13.59
CA ARG A 32 -33.44 -0.06 -13.92
C ARG A 32 -33.34 -0.98 -12.70
N TYR A 33 -33.52 -0.45 -11.48
CA TYR A 33 -33.48 -1.22 -10.23
C TYR A 33 -34.86 -1.62 -9.68
N ASP A 34 -35.95 -1.33 -10.38
CA ASP A 34 -37.32 -1.45 -9.83
C ASP A 34 -38.15 -2.62 -10.39
N ASN A 35 -37.51 -3.65 -10.97
CA ASN A 35 -38.22 -4.79 -11.59
C ASN A 35 -37.77 -6.19 -11.14
N SER A 36 -37.02 -6.30 -10.05
CA SER A 36 -36.95 -7.54 -9.28
C SER A 36 -37.86 -7.37 -8.08
N GLY A 37 -38.90 -8.22 -7.95
CA GLY A 37 -39.82 -8.22 -6.82
C GLY A 37 -39.07 -8.22 -5.48
N PRO A 38 -39.71 -7.77 -4.38
CA PRO A 38 -39.02 -7.48 -3.14
C PRO A 38 -38.28 -8.74 -2.65
N LEU A 39 -36.96 -8.71 -2.71
CA LEU A 39 -36.13 -9.53 -1.85
C LEU A 39 -36.51 -9.10 -0.44
N GLN A 40 -37.29 -9.96 0.21
CA GLN A 40 -37.61 -9.87 1.63
C GLN A 40 -36.33 -9.48 2.37
N PRO A 41 -36.30 -8.36 3.10
CA PRO A 41 -35.15 -8.06 3.92
C PRO A 41 -35.09 -9.19 4.94
N ALA A 42 -34.00 -9.96 4.95
CA ALA A 42 -33.63 -10.78 6.09
C ALA A 42 -33.27 -9.84 7.26
N ARG A 43 -34.26 -9.10 7.76
CA ARG A 43 -34.25 -8.51 9.09
C ARG A 43 -34.38 -9.67 10.07
N ARG A 44 -33.25 -10.29 10.35
CA ARG A 44 -32.93 -10.75 11.70
C ARG A 44 -31.61 -10.07 12.08
N ILE A 45 -31.71 -8.77 12.35
CA ILE A 45 -30.91 -8.23 13.45
C ILE A 45 -31.52 -8.89 14.69
N LEU A 46 -30.96 -10.04 15.07
CA LEU A 46 -31.11 -10.51 16.44
C LEU A 46 -30.45 -9.42 17.28
N SER A 47 -31.26 -8.66 18.01
CA SER A 47 -30.76 -7.99 19.20
C SER A 47 -30.11 -9.08 20.05
N LEU A 48 -28.78 -9.16 20.04
CA LEU A 48 -28.01 -9.97 20.96
C LEU A 48 -27.99 -9.27 22.32
N SER A 49 -29.18 -9.14 22.91
CA SER A 49 -29.33 -9.00 24.35
C SER A 49 -29.40 -10.42 24.92
N GLY A 50 -28.22 -10.99 25.15
CA GLY A 50 -28.03 -12.33 25.71
C GLY A 50 -26.59 -12.76 25.47
N SER A 51 -25.89 -13.25 26.49
CA SER A 51 -24.48 -13.64 26.40
C SER A 51 -24.28 -14.71 25.31
N THR A 52 -23.89 -14.32 24.11
CA THR A 52 -23.39 -15.24 23.09
C THR A 52 -22.05 -15.79 23.54
N ARG A 53 -21.89 -17.11 23.51
CA ARG A 53 -20.66 -17.76 23.93
C ARG A 53 -19.64 -17.62 22.82
N LEU A 54 -18.35 -17.49 23.18
CA LEU A 54 -17.24 -17.36 22.23
C LEU A 54 -17.29 -18.44 21.13
N ALA A 55 -17.64 -19.68 21.48
CA ALA A 55 -17.78 -20.78 20.53
C ALA A 55 -18.84 -20.53 19.45
N ASP A 56 -20.01 -19.98 19.82
CA ASP A 56 -21.12 -19.71 18.89
C ASP A 56 -20.77 -18.57 17.91
N GLU A 57 -20.04 -17.56 18.39
CA GLU A 57 -19.54 -16.48 17.52
C GLU A 57 -18.45 -17.00 16.57
N MET A 58 -17.53 -17.81 17.10
CA MET A 58 -16.45 -18.43 16.34
C MET A 58 -16.97 -19.34 15.23
N GLU A 59 -17.98 -20.15 15.50
CA GLU A 59 -18.65 -21.00 14.49
C GLU A 59 -19.18 -20.17 13.33
N ASN A 60 -19.92 -19.10 13.63
CA ASN A 60 -20.49 -18.24 12.60
C ASN A 60 -19.41 -17.60 11.72
N VAL A 61 -18.37 -17.00 12.33
CA VAL A 61 -17.31 -16.35 11.54
C VAL A 61 -16.48 -17.37 10.76
N PHE A 62 -16.21 -18.55 11.31
CA PHE A 62 -15.50 -19.63 10.60
C PHE A 62 -16.33 -20.17 9.43
N HIS A 63 -17.61 -20.45 9.63
CA HIS A 63 -18.49 -20.93 8.56
C HIS A 63 -18.48 -19.95 7.39
N LEU A 64 -18.61 -18.65 7.68
CA LEU A 64 -18.55 -17.60 6.67
C LEU A 64 -17.17 -17.52 6.00
N ALA A 65 -16.09 -17.61 6.77
CA ALA A 65 -14.72 -17.59 6.31
C ALA A 65 -14.23 -18.87 5.60
N LEU A 66 -15.01 -19.96 5.63
CA LEU A 66 -14.75 -21.17 4.83
C LEU A 66 -15.37 -21.03 3.43
N HIS A 67 -16.56 -20.44 3.36
CA HIS A 67 -17.29 -20.28 2.10
C HIS A 67 -16.93 -19.01 1.33
N ASP A 68 -16.29 -18.04 2.00
CA ASP A 68 -15.88 -16.77 1.39
C ASP A 68 -14.54 -16.30 1.95
N LYS A 69 -13.50 -16.34 1.12
CA LYS A 69 -12.13 -15.96 1.50
C LYS A 69 -12.04 -14.53 2.02
N ARG A 70 -12.94 -13.65 1.54
CA ARG A 70 -13.01 -12.24 1.93
C ARG A 70 -13.44 -12.05 3.38
N ARG A 71 -14.02 -13.08 3.99
CA ARG A 71 -14.55 -13.07 5.35
C ARG A 71 -13.58 -13.66 6.39
N VAL A 72 -12.39 -14.09 5.97
CA VAL A 72 -11.33 -14.53 6.90
C VAL A 72 -10.96 -13.42 7.89
N ASP A 73 -11.01 -12.15 7.47
CA ASP A 73 -10.80 -11.00 8.36
C ASP A 73 -11.75 -10.98 9.56
N GLU A 74 -12.97 -11.50 9.42
CA GLU A 74 -13.93 -11.55 10.53
C GLU A 74 -13.51 -12.55 11.61
N VAL A 75 -12.79 -13.61 11.23
CA VAL A 75 -12.16 -14.54 12.16
C VAL A 75 -10.94 -13.89 12.80
N VAL A 76 -10.12 -13.19 12.02
CA VAL A 76 -8.91 -12.50 12.48
C VAL A 76 -9.24 -11.42 13.50
N CYS A 77 -10.31 -10.66 13.28
CA CYS A 77 -10.80 -9.64 14.22
C CYS A 77 -11.27 -10.23 15.57
N LYS A 78 -11.46 -11.55 15.68
CA LYS A 78 -11.72 -12.21 16.97
C LYS A 78 -10.44 -12.46 17.76
N PHE A 79 -9.27 -12.35 17.16
CA PHE A 79 -8.00 -12.40 17.89
C PHE A 79 -7.65 -11.03 18.47
N ILE A 80 -7.08 -11.05 19.66
CA ILE A 80 -6.28 -9.90 20.12
C ILE A 80 -5.12 -9.69 19.15
N TYR A 81 -4.60 -8.47 19.13
CA TYR A 81 -3.65 -8.08 18.10
C TYR A 81 -2.37 -8.92 18.09
N ASP A 82 -1.85 -9.27 19.27
CA ASP A 82 -0.71 -10.16 19.52
C ASP A 82 -1.12 -11.64 19.69
N GLY A 83 -2.35 -11.98 19.28
CA GLY A 83 -2.87 -13.32 19.36
C GLY A 83 -2.05 -14.30 18.52
N THR A 84 -2.14 -15.57 18.88
CA THR A 84 -1.35 -16.62 18.25
C THR A 84 -2.24 -17.68 17.59
N LEU A 85 -1.97 -17.99 16.34
CA LEU A 85 -2.53 -19.15 15.65
C LEU A 85 -1.44 -20.22 15.52
N ILE A 86 -1.71 -21.43 15.98
CA ILE A 86 -0.80 -22.57 15.89
C ILE A 86 -1.41 -23.58 14.92
N ILE A 87 -0.70 -23.90 13.85
CA ILE A 87 -1.12 -24.92 12.88
C ILE A 87 0.01 -25.95 12.75
N GLY A 88 -0.17 -27.12 13.36
CA GLY A 88 0.87 -28.15 13.40
C GLY A 88 2.12 -27.68 14.15
N HIS A 89 3.22 -27.43 13.43
CA HIS A 89 4.48 -26.91 14.00
C HIS A 89 4.72 -25.42 13.68
N ASP A 90 3.84 -24.80 12.89
CA ASP A 90 3.95 -23.40 12.50
C ASP A 90 3.18 -22.54 13.51
N GLU A 91 3.85 -21.48 14.00
CA GLU A 91 3.30 -20.50 14.92
C GLU A 91 3.17 -19.16 14.19
N TYR A 92 1.96 -18.61 14.20
CA TYR A 92 1.59 -17.36 13.55
C TYR A 92 1.18 -16.36 14.62
N VAL A 93 2.08 -15.44 14.97
CA VAL A 93 1.86 -14.41 15.98
C VAL A 93 1.48 -13.10 15.28
N GLY A 94 0.37 -12.51 15.69
CA GLY A 94 -0.14 -11.26 15.10
C GLY A 94 -1.25 -11.47 14.06
N GLN A 95 -2.20 -10.54 13.99
CA GLN A 95 -3.39 -10.66 13.14
C GLN A 95 -3.08 -10.94 11.65
N GLY A 96 -2.06 -10.31 11.08
CA GLY A 96 -1.65 -10.58 9.68
C GLY A 96 -1.10 -11.99 9.48
N ALA A 97 -0.29 -12.48 10.41
CA ALA A 97 0.22 -13.85 10.40
C ALA A 97 -0.90 -14.87 10.59
N ILE A 98 -1.83 -14.61 11.53
CA ILE A 98 -3.03 -15.42 11.76
C ILE A 98 -3.84 -15.50 10.46
N LYS A 99 -4.09 -14.37 9.79
CA LYS A 99 -4.81 -14.33 8.53
C LYS A 99 -4.15 -15.20 7.46
N ARG A 100 -2.81 -15.14 7.32
CA ARG A 100 -2.07 -16.03 6.42
C ARG A 100 -2.24 -17.50 6.79
N GLY A 101 -2.12 -17.84 8.08
CA GLY A 101 -2.30 -19.21 8.57
C GLY A 101 -3.71 -19.74 8.27
N LEU A 102 -4.74 -18.95 8.52
CA LEU A 102 -6.14 -19.29 8.20
C LEU A 102 -6.38 -19.41 6.69
N CYS A 103 -5.88 -18.46 5.89
CA CYS A 103 -5.99 -18.55 4.44
C CYS A 103 -5.29 -19.79 3.89
N ARG A 104 -4.11 -20.14 4.41
CA ARG A 104 -3.41 -21.39 4.07
C ARG A 104 -4.22 -22.61 4.50
N LEU A 105 -4.80 -22.60 5.69
CA LEU A 105 -5.60 -23.71 6.19
C LEU A 105 -6.85 -23.93 5.33
N PHE A 106 -7.60 -22.87 5.03
CA PHE A 106 -8.89 -22.95 4.35
C PHE A 106 -8.78 -23.05 2.83
N TYR A 107 -7.72 -22.50 2.21
CA TYR A 107 -7.70 -22.24 0.77
C TYR A 107 -6.43 -22.70 0.05
N ASP A 108 -5.66 -23.64 0.60
CA ASP A 108 -4.53 -24.20 -0.18
C ASP A 108 -5.03 -24.92 -1.44
N TYR A 109 -4.50 -24.50 -2.60
CA TYR A 109 -5.21 -24.52 -3.89
C TYR A 109 -5.37 -25.89 -4.54
N GLU A 110 -4.66 -26.90 -4.08
CA GLU A 110 -4.75 -28.24 -4.68
C GLU A 110 -5.93 -29.06 -4.11
N HIS A 111 -6.62 -28.60 -3.05
CA HIS A 111 -7.45 -29.48 -2.22
C HIS A 111 -8.69 -28.81 -1.55
N PHE A 112 -9.29 -27.75 -2.11
CA PHE A 112 -10.50 -27.16 -1.51
C PHE A 112 -11.72 -27.19 -2.44
N ASN A 113 -12.72 -28.01 -2.11
CA ASN A 113 -14.06 -28.00 -2.71
C ASN A 113 -15.18 -27.71 -1.69
N GLY A 114 -14.81 -27.20 -0.52
CA GLY A 114 -15.72 -26.83 0.56
C GLY A 114 -15.16 -27.21 1.93
N GLY A 115 -15.74 -26.62 2.97
CA GLY A 115 -15.44 -26.96 4.37
C GLY A 115 -16.69 -26.77 5.22
N GLU A 116 -16.76 -27.50 6.32
CA GLU A 116 -17.84 -27.44 7.31
C GLU A 116 -17.19 -27.37 8.70
N ILE A 117 -17.76 -26.56 9.59
CA ILE A 117 -17.35 -26.51 10.98
C ILE A 117 -18.45 -27.18 11.82
N GLU A 118 -18.05 -28.10 12.70
CA GLU A 118 -18.95 -28.83 13.58
C GLU A 118 -18.58 -28.49 15.03
N ILE A 119 -19.53 -27.94 15.79
CA ILE A 119 -19.39 -27.83 17.25
C ILE A 119 -19.76 -29.18 17.86
N ILE A 120 -18.78 -29.84 18.50
CA ILE A 120 -19.02 -31.09 19.22
C ILE A 120 -19.50 -30.80 20.65
N ASP A 121 -18.83 -29.90 21.37
CA ASP A 121 -19.26 -29.43 22.69
C ASP A 121 -18.72 -28.03 23.06
N GLN A 122 -18.94 -27.60 24.31
CA GLN A 122 -18.59 -26.26 24.82
C GLN A 122 -17.09 -25.92 24.77
N SER A 123 -16.23 -26.91 24.58
CA SER A 123 -14.77 -26.79 24.55
C SER A 123 -14.13 -27.40 23.32
N HIS A 124 -14.92 -28.01 22.44
CA HIS A 124 -14.43 -28.82 21.33
C HIS A 124 -15.15 -28.45 20.03
N THR A 125 -14.44 -27.74 19.16
CA THR A 125 -14.88 -27.43 17.80
C THR A 125 -14.02 -28.20 16.81
N VAL A 126 -14.63 -28.76 15.77
CA VAL A 126 -13.93 -29.52 14.74
C VAL A 126 -14.14 -28.87 13.39
N LEU A 127 -13.04 -28.65 12.68
CA LEU A 127 -13.03 -28.15 11.33
C LEU A 127 -12.84 -29.31 10.35
N HIS A 128 -13.79 -29.45 9.42
CA HIS A 128 -13.71 -30.38 8.31
C HIS A 128 -13.47 -29.61 7.00
N ILE A 129 -12.38 -29.92 6.33
CA ILE A 129 -12.05 -29.39 4.99
C ILE A 129 -12.14 -30.57 4.02
N LYS A 130 -12.76 -30.39 2.85
CA LYS A 130 -12.92 -31.47 1.86
C LYS A 130 -12.45 -31.06 0.48
N ASN A 131 -11.86 -32.01 -0.24
CA ASN A 131 -11.74 -31.97 -1.70
C ASN A 131 -12.55 -33.11 -2.34
N ASP A 132 -12.44 -33.30 -3.65
CA ASP A 132 -13.13 -34.39 -4.37
C ASP A 132 -12.73 -35.81 -3.92
N GLN A 133 -11.66 -35.97 -3.15
CA GLN A 133 -11.03 -37.27 -2.86
C GLN A 133 -10.91 -37.60 -1.36
N GLU A 134 -10.76 -36.61 -0.47
CA GLU A 134 -10.43 -36.77 0.94
C GLU A 134 -11.12 -35.69 1.82
N ILE A 135 -11.30 -36.02 3.11
CA ILE A 135 -11.73 -35.10 4.16
C ILE A 135 -10.57 -34.93 5.15
N PHE A 136 -10.17 -33.69 5.39
CA PHE A 136 -9.17 -33.27 6.36
C PHE A 136 -9.90 -32.76 7.61
N SER A 137 -9.68 -33.41 8.75
CA SER A 137 -10.35 -33.07 10.00
C SER A 137 -9.35 -32.49 11.00
N PHE A 138 -9.69 -31.37 11.63
CA PHE A 138 -8.85 -30.68 12.61
C PHE A 138 -9.64 -30.34 13.87
N ASP A 139 -9.10 -30.61 15.05
CA ASP A 139 -9.64 -30.09 16.30
C ASP A 139 -9.15 -28.64 16.48
N LEU A 140 -10.07 -27.72 16.79
CA LEU A 140 -9.80 -26.32 17.08
C LEU A 140 -9.86 -26.11 18.59
N LYS A 141 -8.72 -25.74 19.17
CA LYS A 141 -8.62 -25.42 20.60
C LYS A 141 -8.49 -23.92 20.77
N LEU A 142 -9.53 -23.31 21.35
CA LEU A 142 -9.69 -21.87 21.51
C LEU A 142 -9.27 -21.45 22.92
N GLU A 143 -8.36 -20.47 23.03
CA GLU A 143 -8.03 -19.83 24.32
C GLU A 143 -8.55 -18.39 24.32
N LYS A 144 -9.42 -18.11 25.29
CA LYS A 144 -10.04 -16.79 25.46
C LYS A 144 -9.03 -15.82 26.07
N ALA A 145 -8.99 -14.59 25.55
CA ALA A 145 -8.20 -13.52 26.16
C ALA A 145 -8.77 -13.11 27.53
N ASP A 146 -7.89 -12.86 28.50
CA ASP A 146 -8.27 -12.45 29.86
C ASP A 146 -8.90 -11.06 29.95
N ARG A 147 -8.74 -10.23 28.90
CA ARG A 147 -9.29 -8.87 28.82
C ARG A 147 -10.45 -8.81 27.84
N ASP A 148 -11.53 -8.17 28.27
CA ASP A 148 -12.69 -7.85 27.44
C ASP A 148 -12.40 -6.53 26.69
N TYR A 149 -12.37 -6.56 25.36
CA TYR A 149 -11.94 -5.43 24.52
C TYR A 149 -13.08 -4.58 23.97
N GLY A 150 -14.32 -4.80 24.45
CA GLY A 150 -15.49 -3.97 24.15
C GLY A 150 -16.33 -4.41 22.95
N ASP A 151 -15.81 -5.32 22.11
CA ASP A 151 -16.45 -5.82 20.88
C ASP A 151 -16.90 -7.30 20.98
N GLY A 152 -17.07 -7.80 22.20
CA GLY A 152 -17.37 -9.21 22.49
C GLY A 152 -16.12 -10.03 22.87
N PRO A 153 -16.26 -11.34 23.09
CA PRO A 153 -15.16 -12.19 23.54
C PRO A 153 -14.07 -12.35 22.45
N CYS A 154 -12.80 -12.13 22.83
CA CYS A 154 -11.64 -12.28 21.95
C CYS A 154 -10.79 -13.51 22.28
N LEU A 155 -9.97 -13.94 21.33
CA LEU A 155 -9.00 -15.03 21.43
C LEU A 155 -7.59 -14.50 21.68
N SER A 156 -6.89 -15.08 22.65
CA SER A 156 -5.43 -14.97 22.76
C SER A 156 -4.73 -16.01 21.91
N GLN A 157 -5.33 -17.20 21.75
CA GLN A 157 -4.75 -18.28 20.97
C GLN A 157 -5.81 -19.15 20.29
N LEU A 158 -5.47 -19.67 19.12
CA LEU A 158 -6.16 -20.78 18.47
C LEU A 158 -5.14 -21.83 18.04
N GLU A 159 -5.33 -23.07 18.47
CA GLU A 159 -4.50 -24.21 18.05
C GLU A 159 -5.31 -25.14 17.14
N VAL A 160 -4.74 -25.50 16.00
CA VAL A 160 -5.33 -26.37 14.97
C VAL A 160 -4.59 -27.71 14.96
N ILE A 161 -5.27 -28.75 15.43
CA ILE A 161 -4.69 -30.07 15.71
C ILE A 161 -5.24 -31.09 14.70
N PRO A 162 -4.40 -31.80 13.93
CA PRO A 162 -4.89 -32.75 12.93
C PRO A 162 -5.51 -34.01 13.58
N LYS A 163 -6.75 -34.33 13.19
CA LYS A 163 -7.55 -35.44 13.75
C LYS A 163 -7.44 -36.74 12.95
N ASN A 164 -7.04 -36.67 11.67
CA ASN A 164 -6.89 -37.85 10.81
C ASN A 164 -5.57 -37.84 10.03
N THR A 165 -5.21 -39.01 9.46
CA THR A 165 -3.96 -39.20 8.71
C THR A 165 -3.84 -38.27 7.50
N ALA A 166 -4.97 -37.94 6.85
CA ALA A 166 -5.02 -36.98 5.76
C ALA A 166 -4.62 -35.57 6.23
N ALA A 167 -5.20 -35.09 7.33
CA ALA A 167 -4.85 -33.82 7.96
C ALA A 167 -3.40 -33.77 8.48
N GLN A 168 -2.88 -34.89 8.99
CA GLN A 168 -1.47 -34.98 9.40
C GLN A 168 -0.51 -34.86 8.19
N LYS A 169 -0.86 -35.48 7.05
CA LYS A 169 -0.09 -35.33 5.81
C LYS A 169 -0.20 -33.93 5.23
N TRP A 170 -1.40 -33.33 5.27
CA TRP A 170 -1.67 -31.95 4.86
C TRP A 170 -0.72 -30.97 5.58
N LEU A 171 -0.52 -31.15 6.88
CA LEU A 171 0.37 -30.28 7.66
C LEU A 171 1.87 -30.56 7.48
N GLY A 172 2.25 -31.69 6.88
CA GLY A 172 3.61 -32.00 6.43
C GLY A 172 4.66 -32.22 7.54
N THR A 173 5.28 -33.40 7.55
CA THR A 173 6.53 -33.66 8.29
C THR A 173 7.74 -33.32 7.41
N LYS A 174 8.42 -32.18 7.66
CA LYS A 174 9.89 -31.98 7.58
C LYS A 174 10.26 -30.48 7.58
N LYS A 175 10.99 -30.05 8.63
CA LYS A 175 11.94 -28.93 8.53
C LYS A 175 13.08 -29.34 7.57
N GLN A 176 13.00 -28.96 6.30
CA GLN A 176 14.23 -28.81 5.53
C GLN A 176 14.86 -27.46 5.89
N ILE A 177 15.89 -27.52 6.75
CA ILE A 177 16.78 -26.39 7.00
C ILE A 177 17.66 -26.24 5.76
N ILE A 178 17.19 -25.42 4.80
CA ILE A 178 18.03 -24.86 3.74
C ILE A 178 18.65 -23.57 4.29
N LYS A 179 19.97 -23.41 4.17
CA LYS A 179 20.73 -22.26 4.70
C LYS A 179 20.04 -20.93 4.33
N LYS A 180 19.75 -20.09 5.33
CA LYS A 180 19.03 -18.80 5.27
C LYS A 180 19.41 -17.86 4.10
N LYS A 181 20.63 -17.95 3.56
CA LYS A 181 21.19 -16.98 2.59
C LYS A 181 20.76 -17.15 1.12
N GLN A 182 19.99 -18.17 0.74
CA GLN A 182 19.62 -18.41 -0.68
C GLN A 182 18.12 -18.39 -1.00
N ARG A 183 17.26 -18.17 0.01
CA ARG A 183 15.81 -18.02 -0.18
C ARG A 183 15.44 -16.54 -0.29
N PRO A 184 14.31 -16.21 -0.94
CA PRO A 184 13.79 -14.86 -0.83
C PRO A 184 13.56 -14.56 0.65
N LEU A 185 13.83 -13.32 1.06
CA LEU A 185 13.60 -12.92 2.44
C LEU A 185 12.09 -12.89 2.71
N TRP A 186 11.30 -12.53 1.70
CA TRP A 186 9.84 -12.62 1.74
C TRP A 186 9.25 -13.29 0.51
N GLU A 187 8.13 -13.98 0.73
CA GLU A 187 7.35 -14.60 -0.33
C GLU A 187 5.86 -14.47 0.04
N THR A 188 5.03 -14.02 -0.91
CA THR A 188 3.57 -14.11 -0.77
C THR A 188 2.99 -14.97 -1.87
N TYR A 189 2.06 -15.83 -1.48
CA TYR A 189 1.24 -16.60 -2.39
C TYR A 189 -0.20 -16.52 -1.88
N ASP A 190 -1.09 -15.99 -2.71
CA ASP A 190 -2.51 -15.90 -2.38
C ASP A 190 -3.34 -16.99 -3.06
N GLY A 191 -2.69 -17.85 -3.86
CA GLY A 191 -3.35 -18.83 -4.71
C GLY A 191 -3.39 -18.54 -6.21
N ARG A 192 -3.26 -17.26 -6.58
CA ARG A 192 -3.31 -16.81 -7.97
C ARG A 192 -1.93 -16.35 -8.42
N VAL A 193 -1.20 -15.66 -7.54
CA VAL A 193 0.08 -15.04 -7.84
C VAL A 193 1.10 -15.32 -6.75
N LYS A 194 2.36 -15.43 -7.17
CA LYS A 194 3.52 -15.64 -6.29
C LYS A 194 4.55 -14.56 -6.56
N GLN A 195 4.87 -13.75 -5.54
CA GLN A 195 5.99 -12.79 -5.60
C GLN A 195 7.08 -13.17 -4.60
N LYS A 196 8.32 -12.86 -4.97
CA LYS A 196 9.51 -13.10 -4.14
C LYS A 196 10.27 -11.79 -3.96
N ILE A 197 10.52 -11.41 -2.72
CA ILE A 197 11.27 -10.19 -2.38
C ILE A 197 12.63 -10.61 -1.83
N TRP A 198 13.69 -10.06 -2.41
CA TRP A 198 15.07 -10.33 -2.06
C TRP A 198 15.70 -9.07 -1.49
N GLU A 199 16.46 -9.22 -0.41
CA GLU A 199 17.35 -8.19 0.07
C GLU A 199 18.79 -8.57 -0.32
N SER A 200 19.46 -7.70 -1.06
CA SER A 200 20.85 -7.89 -1.46
C SER A 200 21.48 -6.55 -1.82
N ALA A 201 22.65 -6.28 -1.25
CA ALA A 201 23.44 -5.10 -1.57
C ALA A 201 24.31 -5.31 -2.83
N GLY A 202 24.59 -4.23 -3.55
CA GLY A 202 25.58 -4.20 -4.63
C GLY A 202 25.18 -5.05 -5.84
N LEU A 203 23.92 -4.99 -6.25
CA LEU A 203 23.39 -5.81 -7.36
C LEU A 203 24.11 -5.58 -8.68
N PHE A 204 24.70 -4.39 -8.87
CA PHE A 204 25.52 -4.01 -10.03
C PHE A 204 27.03 -3.96 -9.73
N ASP A 205 27.51 -4.65 -8.70
CA ASP A 205 28.94 -4.81 -8.47
C ASP A 205 29.56 -5.79 -9.47
N LEU A 206 30.80 -5.52 -9.91
CA LEU A 206 31.48 -6.36 -10.91
C LEU A 206 31.44 -7.85 -10.54
N LYS A 207 31.09 -8.69 -11.52
CA LYS A 207 30.94 -10.15 -11.39
C LYS A 207 29.82 -10.61 -10.45
N ASN A 208 28.99 -9.71 -9.91
CA ASN A 208 27.82 -10.12 -9.15
C ASN A 208 26.77 -10.76 -10.08
N THR A 209 26.59 -12.07 -10.00
CA THR A 209 25.64 -12.81 -10.84
C THR A 209 24.26 -12.97 -10.21
N PHE A 210 23.99 -12.35 -9.05
CA PHE A 210 22.76 -12.58 -8.29
C PHE A 210 21.49 -12.26 -9.09
N LEU A 211 21.43 -11.09 -9.74
CA LEU A 211 20.29 -10.71 -10.59
C LEU A 211 20.02 -11.77 -11.67
N LEU A 212 21.06 -12.17 -12.42
CA LEU A 212 20.92 -13.14 -13.51
C LEU A 212 20.47 -14.51 -13.02
N GLN A 213 21.00 -14.96 -11.88
CA GLN A 213 20.62 -16.23 -11.26
C GLN A 213 19.16 -16.25 -10.80
N LYS A 214 18.65 -15.14 -10.27
CA LYS A 214 17.25 -15.07 -9.79
C LYS A 214 16.25 -14.85 -10.91
N LEU A 215 16.61 -14.04 -11.90
CA LEU A 215 15.79 -13.79 -13.09
C LEU A 215 15.75 -15.00 -14.04
N GLU A 216 16.61 -16.00 -13.84
CA GLU A 216 16.71 -17.20 -14.68
C GLU A 216 16.88 -16.85 -16.17
N ILE A 217 17.65 -15.78 -16.46
CA ILE A 217 17.85 -15.30 -17.83
C ILE A 217 18.50 -16.41 -18.66
N SER A 218 17.79 -16.88 -19.69
CA SER A 218 18.25 -17.92 -20.61
C SER A 218 18.75 -17.36 -21.94
N THR A 219 18.76 -16.04 -22.09
CA THR A 219 19.25 -15.30 -23.27
C THR A 219 20.55 -14.56 -22.93
N ASP A 220 21.16 -13.93 -23.93
CA ASP A 220 22.32 -13.06 -23.76
C ASP A 220 21.93 -11.61 -23.45
N ARG A 221 20.66 -11.33 -23.11
CA ARG A 221 20.09 -9.99 -23.01
C ARG A 221 19.19 -9.83 -21.79
N LEU A 222 19.35 -8.71 -21.08
CA LEU A 222 18.43 -8.24 -20.04
C LEU A 222 17.76 -6.95 -20.51
N VAL A 223 16.43 -6.92 -20.48
CA VAL A 223 15.63 -5.74 -20.80
C VAL A 223 15.33 -4.96 -19.51
N CYS A 224 15.70 -3.69 -19.49
CA CYS A 224 15.50 -2.81 -18.33
C CYS A 224 14.67 -1.58 -18.70
N ILE A 225 13.69 -1.24 -17.88
CA ILE A 225 13.06 0.10 -17.88
C ILE A 225 13.65 0.85 -16.69
N ILE A 226 14.33 1.97 -16.92
CA ILE A 226 15.14 2.65 -15.91
C ILE A 226 14.69 4.10 -15.79
N ASP A 227 14.57 4.58 -14.55
CA ASP A 227 14.32 5.99 -14.26
C ASP A 227 15.47 6.85 -14.83
N GLN A 228 15.11 7.97 -15.45
CA GLN A 228 16.06 8.87 -16.11
C GLN A 228 17.15 9.39 -15.15
N THR A 229 16.81 9.70 -13.91
CA THR A 229 17.77 10.18 -12.90
C THR A 229 18.68 9.04 -12.45
N VAL A 230 18.11 7.86 -12.18
CA VAL A 230 18.87 6.64 -11.84
C VAL A 230 19.85 6.28 -12.96
N TRP A 231 19.41 6.31 -14.23
CA TRP A 231 20.29 6.06 -15.37
C TRP A 231 21.45 7.05 -15.41
N ASN A 232 21.18 8.35 -15.22
CA ASN A 232 22.23 9.36 -15.22
C ASN A 232 23.27 9.15 -14.12
N LEU A 233 22.85 8.68 -12.95
CA LEU A 233 23.72 8.42 -11.80
C LEU A 233 24.51 7.11 -11.93
N TYR A 234 23.88 6.04 -12.45
CA TYR A 234 24.38 4.67 -12.31
C TYR A 234 24.70 3.95 -13.62
N LYS A 235 24.50 4.57 -14.80
CA LYS A 235 24.74 3.93 -16.10
C LYS A 235 26.12 3.30 -16.23
N ASP A 236 27.18 3.97 -15.76
CA ASP A 236 28.54 3.48 -15.93
C ASP A 236 28.78 2.21 -15.09
N GLN A 237 28.22 2.16 -13.88
CA GLN A 237 28.25 0.98 -13.03
C GLN A 237 27.45 -0.17 -13.66
N MET A 238 26.22 0.10 -14.13
CA MET A 238 25.36 -0.91 -14.77
C MET A 238 25.98 -1.48 -16.05
N LEU A 239 26.59 -0.65 -16.89
CA LEU A 239 27.27 -1.08 -18.11
C LEU A 239 28.54 -1.88 -17.81
N ALA A 240 29.32 -1.47 -16.81
CA ALA A 240 30.50 -2.20 -16.37
C ALA A 240 30.13 -3.57 -15.77
N TRP A 241 29.06 -3.62 -14.97
CA TRP A 241 28.49 -4.86 -14.45
C TRP A 241 28.07 -5.79 -15.59
N ALA A 242 27.25 -5.29 -16.53
CA ALA A 242 26.73 -6.07 -17.64
C ALA A 242 27.86 -6.70 -18.47
N LYS A 243 28.92 -5.93 -18.75
CA LYS A 243 30.14 -6.43 -19.39
C LYS A 243 30.84 -7.52 -18.56
N SER A 244 30.91 -7.36 -17.25
CA SER A 244 31.61 -8.31 -16.36
C SER A 244 30.92 -9.66 -16.19
N VAL A 245 29.61 -9.72 -16.46
CA VAL A 245 28.80 -10.95 -16.41
C VAL A 245 28.36 -11.41 -17.81
N GLU A 246 28.91 -10.80 -18.86
CA GLU A 246 28.71 -11.14 -20.27
C GLU A 246 27.24 -11.11 -20.72
N ILE A 247 26.48 -10.10 -20.28
CA ILE A 247 25.09 -9.87 -20.71
C ILE A 247 24.93 -8.53 -21.44
N LYS A 248 24.11 -8.50 -22.48
CA LYS A 248 23.68 -7.27 -23.16
C LYS A 248 22.58 -6.59 -22.36
N LEU A 249 22.79 -5.34 -21.96
CA LEU A 249 21.76 -4.49 -21.36
C LEU A 249 20.97 -3.78 -22.47
N GLU A 250 19.67 -4.05 -22.58
CA GLU A 250 18.76 -3.34 -23.48
C GLU A 250 17.88 -2.41 -22.64
N THR A 251 18.06 -1.10 -22.79
CA THR A 251 17.50 -0.11 -21.86
C THR A 251 16.42 0.75 -22.51
N ILE A 252 15.33 0.93 -21.78
CA ILE A 252 14.30 1.94 -22.02
C ILE A 252 14.43 2.95 -20.88
N ILE A 253 14.67 4.22 -21.20
CA ILE A 253 14.81 5.27 -20.19
C ILE A 253 13.52 6.07 -20.15
N ALA A 254 12.95 6.23 -18.96
CA ALA A 254 11.67 6.89 -18.76
C ALA A 254 11.70 7.82 -17.54
N PRO A 255 10.88 8.88 -17.52
CA PRO A 255 10.75 9.74 -16.35
C PRO A 255 10.01 9.02 -15.21
N GLY A 256 10.45 9.26 -13.97
CA GLY A 256 9.90 8.67 -12.74
C GLY A 256 9.33 9.69 -11.75
N ASN A 257 8.88 10.87 -12.21
CA ASN A 257 8.27 11.90 -11.37
C ASN A 257 6.73 11.84 -11.43
N GLU A 258 6.03 12.29 -10.38
CA GLU A 258 4.57 12.16 -10.27
C GLU A 258 3.80 12.92 -11.37
N ASP A 259 4.33 14.04 -11.85
CA ASP A 259 3.81 14.82 -12.99
C ASP A 259 3.93 14.09 -14.33
N GLU A 260 4.88 13.16 -14.43
CA GLU A 260 5.11 12.28 -15.58
C GLU A 260 4.41 10.92 -15.45
N LYS A 261 3.68 10.69 -14.35
CA LYS A 261 2.88 9.47 -14.12
C LYS A 261 1.57 9.49 -14.91
N THR A 262 1.65 9.67 -16.22
CA THR A 262 0.51 9.98 -17.10
C THR A 262 0.20 8.86 -18.10
N MET A 263 -0.95 8.96 -18.76
CA MET A 263 -1.28 8.10 -19.91
C MET A 263 -0.33 8.28 -21.09
N ASP A 264 0.25 9.48 -21.27
CA ASP A 264 1.17 9.76 -22.39
C ASP A 264 2.50 9.02 -22.18
N ASN A 265 3.04 9.05 -20.96
CA ASN A 265 4.23 8.28 -20.60
C ASN A 265 3.96 6.76 -20.68
N MET A 266 2.74 6.31 -20.33
CA MET A 266 2.33 4.92 -20.52
C MET A 266 2.36 4.52 -22.01
N ILE A 267 1.84 5.36 -22.92
CA ILE A 267 1.87 5.10 -24.36
C ILE A 267 3.31 5.04 -24.86
N PHE A 268 4.18 5.97 -24.42
CA PHE A 268 5.62 5.93 -24.73
C PHE A 268 6.26 4.59 -24.32
N LEU A 269 5.98 4.10 -23.11
CA LEU A 269 6.49 2.80 -22.65
C LEU A 269 5.98 1.63 -23.50
N LEU A 270 4.73 1.68 -23.99
CA LEU A 270 4.22 0.65 -24.90
C LEU A 270 4.92 0.69 -26.26
N ASP A 271 5.20 1.87 -26.81
CA ASP A 271 5.94 2.03 -28.05
C ASP A 271 7.39 1.51 -27.91
N GLU A 272 8.03 1.78 -26.78
CA GLU A 272 9.37 1.27 -26.48
C GLU A 272 9.39 -0.25 -26.24
N LEU A 273 8.36 -0.81 -25.59
CA LEU A 273 8.19 -2.27 -25.50
C LEU A 273 7.96 -2.91 -26.88
N ALA A 274 7.30 -2.21 -27.81
CA ALA A 274 7.17 -2.65 -29.20
C ALA A 274 8.50 -2.61 -29.96
N ARG A 275 9.34 -1.60 -29.70
CA ARG A 275 10.68 -1.47 -30.29
C ARG A 275 11.63 -2.56 -29.80
N VAL A 276 11.63 -2.83 -28.49
CA VAL A 276 12.53 -3.82 -27.86
C VAL A 276 12.05 -5.26 -28.08
N ASP A 277 10.72 -5.44 -28.13
CA ASP A 277 9.97 -6.69 -28.25
C ASP A 277 10.50 -7.83 -27.36
N PRO A 278 10.35 -7.72 -26.02
CA PRO A 278 10.86 -8.73 -25.08
C PRO A 278 10.18 -10.10 -25.26
N LEU A 279 10.98 -11.16 -25.17
CA LEU A 279 10.48 -12.53 -25.22
C LEU A 279 9.64 -12.86 -23.98
N ARG A 280 8.39 -13.27 -24.22
CA ARG A 280 7.33 -13.46 -23.19
C ARG A 280 7.66 -14.37 -22.00
N ARG A 281 8.71 -15.18 -22.05
CA ARG A 281 9.05 -16.12 -20.97
C ARG A 281 10.50 -16.03 -20.51
N SER A 282 11.41 -15.82 -21.44
CA SER A 282 12.86 -15.88 -21.20
C SER A 282 13.50 -14.52 -20.92
N GLU A 283 12.77 -13.42 -21.12
CA GLU A 283 13.27 -12.05 -20.94
C GLU A 283 12.30 -11.25 -20.05
N PRO A 284 12.27 -11.51 -18.73
CA PRO A 284 11.54 -10.64 -17.81
C PRO A 284 12.09 -9.21 -17.87
N VAL A 285 11.19 -8.23 -17.88
CA VAL A 285 11.56 -6.81 -17.84
C VAL A 285 11.93 -6.40 -16.42
N LEU A 286 13.10 -5.82 -16.20
CA LEU A 286 13.52 -5.28 -14.91
C LEU A 286 13.24 -3.76 -14.84
N ALA A 287 12.30 -3.35 -14.00
CA ALA A 287 12.01 -1.93 -13.73
C ALA A 287 12.89 -1.41 -12.58
N ILE A 288 13.70 -0.38 -12.84
CA ILE A 288 14.70 0.16 -11.90
C ILE A 288 14.42 1.64 -11.62
N GLY A 289 13.82 1.96 -10.48
CA GLY A 289 13.46 3.34 -10.12
C GLY A 289 12.62 3.44 -8.85
N GLY A 290 12.06 4.63 -8.59
CA GLY A 290 11.11 4.84 -7.49
C GLY A 290 9.71 4.27 -7.77
N GLY A 291 8.79 4.48 -6.82
CA GLY A 291 7.41 3.96 -6.91
C GLY A 291 6.66 4.38 -8.18
N VAL A 292 6.87 5.61 -8.65
CA VAL A 292 6.28 6.12 -9.90
C VAL A 292 6.70 5.29 -11.10
N LEU A 293 8.01 5.08 -11.29
CA LEU A 293 8.53 4.30 -12.42
C LEU A 293 8.07 2.85 -12.32
N THR A 294 8.14 2.24 -11.14
CA THR A 294 7.74 0.83 -10.99
C THR A 294 6.24 0.63 -11.24
N ASP A 295 5.40 1.60 -10.89
CA ASP A 295 3.98 1.58 -11.20
C ASP A 295 3.72 1.71 -12.71
N THR A 296 4.35 2.68 -13.38
CA THR A 296 4.12 2.92 -14.81
C THR A 296 4.69 1.79 -15.66
N ALA A 297 5.90 1.32 -15.37
CA ALA A 297 6.56 0.20 -16.05
C ALA A 297 5.81 -1.11 -15.81
N GLY A 298 5.40 -1.37 -14.56
CA GLY A 298 4.60 -2.54 -14.22
C GLY A 298 3.24 -2.56 -14.93
N PHE A 299 2.59 -1.39 -15.03
CA PHE A 299 1.33 -1.27 -15.77
C PHE A 299 1.51 -1.45 -17.28
N ALA A 300 2.58 -0.90 -17.87
CA ALA A 300 2.93 -1.16 -19.27
C ALA A 300 3.17 -2.67 -19.52
N CYS A 301 3.88 -3.35 -18.62
CA CYS A 301 4.10 -4.81 -18.69
C CYS A 301 2.80 -5.62 -18.54
N ALA A 302 1.83 -5.14 -17.75
CA ALA A 302 0.52 -5.76 -17.60
C ALA A 302 -0.30 -5.71 -18.90
N LEU A 303 -0.18 -4.61 -19.66
CA LEU A 303 -0.92 -4.39 -20.90
C LEU A 303 -0.22 -5.04 -22.11
N TRP A 304 1.11 -4.97 -22.18
CA TRP A 304 1.86 -5.46 -23.33
C TRP A 304 1.66 -6.96 -23.53
N ARG A 305 1.17 -7.35 -24.72
CA ARG A 305 0.81 -8.74 -25.06
C ARG A 305 -0.12 -9.41 -24.02
N ARG A 306 -0.96 -8.61 -23.33
CA ARG A 306 -1.84 -9.05 -22.23
C ARG A 306 -1.08 -9.58 -21.00
N GLY A 307 0.13 -9.10 -20.77
CA GLY A 307 0.99 -9.50 -19.66
C GLY A 307 2.27 -10.16 -20.15
N ILE A 308 3.39 -9.54 -19.79
CA ILE A 308 4.74 -10.11 -19.86
C ILE A 308 5.36 -10.17 -18.45
N PRO A 309 6.25 -11.14 -18.16
CA PRO A 309 6.92 -11.22 -16.87
C PRO A 309 7.78 -9.99 -16.62
N TRP A 310 7.78 -9.52 -15.38
CA TRP A 310 8.54 -8.34 -14.98
C TRP A 310 9.02 -8.47 -13.54
N CYS A 311 9.99 -7.63 -13.18
CA CYS A 311 10.61 -7.55 -11.87
C CYS A 311 10.83 -6.09 -11.46
N ARG A 312 10.97 -5.84 -10.15
CA ARG A 312 11.22 -4.50 -9.58
C ARG A 312 12.59 -4.43 -8.91
N LEU A 313 13.23 -3.29 -9.05
CA LEU A 313 14.37 -2.87 -8.25
C LEU A 313 14.09 -1.43 -7.77
N PRO A 314 13.37 -1.26 -6.64
CA PRO A 314 13.13 0.05 -6.07
C PRO A 314 14.42 0.76 -5.69
N THR A 315 14.58 2.01 -6.10
CA THR A 315 15.76 2.84 -5.80
C THR A 315 15.47 3.96 -4.78
N THR A 316 14.26 4.00 -4.23
CA THR A 316 13.83 4.97 -3.22
C THR A 316 13.40 4.24 -1.95
N LEU A 317 13.54 4.87 -0.78
CA LEU A 317 13.12 4.26 0.49
C LEU A 317 11.63 3.90 0.47
N LEU A 318 10.78 4.82 0.00
CA LEU A 318 9.34 4.59 -0.21
C LEU A 318 9.09 3.38 -1.12
N GLY A 319 9.81 3.31 -2.23
CA GLY A 319 9.72 2.19 -3.16
C GLY A 319 10.06 0.85 -2.50
N MET A 320 11.04 0.82 -1.61
CA MET A 320 11.50 -0.39 -0.92
C MET A 320 10.49 -0.90 0.11
N VAL A 321 9.89 0.00 0.89
CA VAL A 321 9.04 -0.37 2.05
C VAL A 321 7.55 -0.44 1.73
N ASP A 322 7.09 0.11 0.59
CA ASP A 322 5.66 0.18 0.26
C ASP A 322 5.37 -0.14 -1.22
N ALA A 323 5.71 0.76 -2.15
CA ALA A 323 5.25 0.66 -3.55
C ALA A 323 5.72 -0.63 -4.27
N SER A 324 6.88 -1.18 -3.90
CA SER A 324 7.38 -2.44 -4.49
C SER A 324 7.04 -3.70 -3.69
N VAL A 325 6.26 -3.58 -2.62
CA VAL A 325 5.83 -4.70 -1.76
C VAL A 325 4.47 -5.24 -2.21
N GLY A 326 3.53 -4.36 -2.57
CA GLY A 326 2.23 -4.73 -3.10
C GLY A 326 2.25 -5.11 -4.58
N ILE A 327 1.09 -5.42 -5.16
CA ILE A 327 0.96 -5.79 -6.59
C ILE A 327 0.23 -4.73 -7.44
N LYS A 328 -0.07 -3.56 -6.85
CA LYS A 328 -0.76 -2.49 -7.56
C LYS A 328 0.21 -1.80 -8.51
N VAL A 329 -0.26 -1.51 -9.72
CA VAL A 329 0.46 -0.73 -10.72
C VAL A 329 -0.54 0.22 -11.39
N ALA A 330 -0.17 1.47 -11.63
CA ALA A 330 -1.13 2.47 -12.10
C ALA A 330 -0.47 3.69 -12.76
N VAL A 331 -1.32 4.49 -13.40
CA VAL A 331 -1.03 5.87 -13.83
C VAL A 331 -2.11 6.83 -13.37
N ASN A 332 -1.77 8.11 -13.30
CA ASN A 332 -2.70 9.19 -13.01
C ASN A 332 -3.54 9.48 -14.26
N TYR A 333 -4.86 9.45 -14.10
CA TYR A 333 -5.80 9.83 -15.16
C TYR A 333 -7.08 10.38 -14.53
N LYS A 334 -7.27 11.71 -14.63
CA LYS A 334 -8.34 12.49 -13.97
C LYS A 334 -8.35 12.45 -12.42
N ARG A 335 -7.64 11.49 -11.82
CA ARG A 335 -7.41 11.30 -10.39
C ARG A 335 -6.10 10.53 -10.20
N LYS A 336 -5.53 10.58 -8.99
CA LYS A 336 -4.35 9.80 -8.62
C LYS A 336 -4.61 8.30 -8.75
N ASN A 337 -3.69 7.58 -9.39
CA ASN A 337 -3.78 6.14 -9.67
C ASN A 337 -5.13 5.72 -10.30
N GLY A 338 -5.73 6.60 -11.11
CA GLY A 338 -7.09 6.42 -11.61
C GLY A 338 -7.28 5.29 -12.62
N VAL A 339 -6.21 4.84 -13.25
CA VAL A 339 -6.20 3.72 -14.21
C VAL A 339 -5.02 2.82 -13.85
N GLY A 340 -5.26 1.52 -13.67
CA GLY A 340 -4.23 0.59 -13.22
C GLY A 340 -4.65 -0.88 -13.27
N HIS A 341 -3.81 -1.74 -12.68
CA HIS A 341 -3.99 -3.18 -12.60
C HIS A 341 -3.38 -3.73 -11.30
N PHE A 342 -3.90 -4.87 -10.81
CA PHE A 342 -3.20 -5.74 -9.86
C PHE A 342 -2.29 -6.71 -10.64
N PHE A 343 -1.00 -6.41 -10.78
CA PHE A 343 -0.08 -7.17 -11.61
C PHE A 343 1.23 -7.48 -10.87
N SER A 344 1.30 -8.69 -10.30
CA SER A 344 2.44 -9.13 -9.49
C SER A 344 3.73 -9.20 -10.32
N PRO A 345 4.88 -8.72 -9.81
CA PRO A 345 6.18 -9.07 -10.38
C PRO A 345 6.56 -10.52 -10.02
N LEU A 346 7.54 -11.06 -10.74
CA LEU A 346 8.20 -12.31 -10.34
C LEU A 346 9.13 -12.09 -9.13
N HIS A 347 9.89 -11.00 -9.19
CA HIS A 347 10.88 -10.64 -8.17
C HIS A 347 10.86 -9.14 -7.86
N THR A 348 11.01 -8.80 -6.58
CA THR A 348 11.42 -7.46 -6.13
C THR A 348 12.81 -7.58 -5.51
N PHE A 349 13.74 -6.69 -5.86
CA PHE A 349 15.10 -6.65 -5.34
C PHE A 349 15.33 -5.36 -4.54
N ILE A 350 15.52 -5.50 -3.23
CA ILE A 350 15.82 -4.40 -2.30
C ILE A 350 17.34 -4.29 -2.18
N ASP A 351 17.88 -3.17 -2.66
CA ASP A 351 19.30 -2.84 -2.59
C ASP A 351 19.48 -1.44 -2.01
N ALA A 352 19.77 -1.36 -0.71
CA ALA A 352 19.95 -0.11 0.01
C ALA A 352 21.17 0.71 -0.49
N THR A 353 22.01 0.17 -1.37
CA THR A 353 23.14 0.93 -1.97
C THR A 353 22.69 2.02 -2.96
N PHE A 354 21.40 2.07 -3.32
CA PHE A 354 20.80 3.18 -4.08
C PHE A 354 20.39 4.38 -3.22
N LEU A 355 20.19 4.20 -1.91
CA LEU A 355 19.74 5.28 -1.01
C LEU A 355 20.75 6.43 -0.77
N PRO A 356 22.09 6.26 -0.84
CA PRO A 356 23.03 7.35 -0.61
C PRO A 356 22.82 8.57 -1.53
N THR A 357 22.40 8.35 -2.78
CA THR A 357 22.18 9.42 -3.77
C THR A 357 20.79 10.04 -3.70
N LEU A 358 19.89 9.49 -2.88
CA LEU A 358 18.53 9.98 -2.74
C LEU A 358 18.50 11.31 -1.98
N ASP A 359 17.67 12.27 -2.37
CA ASP A 359 17.54 13.52 -1.63
C ASP A 359 16.88 13.28 -0.26
N PHE A 360 17.19 14.14 0.73
CA PHE A 360 16.62 14.01 2.07
C PHE A 360 15.09 14.09 2.06
N ALA A 361 14.49 14.88 1.16
CA ALA A 361 13.04 14.96 1.02
C ALA A 361 12.43 13.61 0.63
N ASP A 362 13.07 12.84 -0.25
CA ASP A 362 12.59 11.52 -0.66
C ASP A 362 12.85 10.44 0.39
N VAL A 363 13.93 10.57 1.18
CA VAL A 363 14.14 9.74 2.39
C VAL A 363 13.01 10.00 3.39
N LYS A 364 12.69 11.27 3.69
CA LYS A 364 11.60 11.63 4.60
C LYS A 364 10.24 11.18 4.08
N SER A 365 9.99 11.30 2.78
CA SER A 365 8.80 10.72 2.14
C SER A 365 8.71 9.21 2.41
N GLY A 366 9.80 8.46 2.26
CA GLY A 366 9.84 7.05 2.67
C GLY A 366 9.52 6.83 4.16
N CYS A 367 10.00 7.69 5.05
CA CYS A 367 9.68 7.62 6.47
C CYS A 367 8.18 7.82 6.78
N GLY A 368 7.42 8.56 5.96
CA GLY A 368 5.97 8.66 6.10
C GLY A 368 5.29 7.28 6.04
N GLU A 369 5.69 6.43 5.08
CA GLU A 369 5.16 5.07 4.95
C GLU A 369 5.65 4.13 6.06
N ILE A 370 6.89 4.30 6.52
CA ILE A 370 7.42 3.57 7.69
C ILE A 370 6.56 3.90 8.92
N MET A 371 6.26 5.18 9.14
CA MET A 371 5.43 5.62 10.27
C MET A 371 3.98 5.13 10.14
N LYS A 372 3.41 5.08 8.93
CA LYS A 372 2.11 4.44 8.66
C LYS A 372 2.10 3.00 9.19
N ALA A 373 3.07 2.18 8.77
CA ALA A 373 3.18 0.79 9.19
C ALA A 373 3.41 0.66 10.70
N ALA A 374 4.27 1.50 11.27
CA ALA A 374 4.58 1.51 12.70
C ALA A 374 3.34 1.78 13.57
N LEU A 375 2.56 2.80 13.22
CA LEU A 375 1.41 3.24 14.01
C LEU A 375 0.27 2.23 13.99
N ILE A 376 0.03 1.59 12.85
CA ILE A 376 -1.14 0.73 12.65
C ILE A 376 -0.84 -0.75 12.88
N HIS A 377 0.45 -1.16 12.86
CA HIS A 377 0.81 -2.57 12.83
C HIS A 377 1.96 -3.02 13.76
N ASP A 378 3.01 -2.21 13.95
CA ASP A 378 4.20 -2.65 14.70
C ASP A 378 4.72 -1.59 15.68
N ALA A 379 4.40 -1.76 16.96
CA ALA A 379 4.87 -0.89 18.04
C ALA A 379 6.39 -0.94 18.22
N SER A 380 7.05 -2.06 17.89
CA SER A 380 8.51 -2.16 17.97
C SER A 380 9.19 -1.39 16.83
N LEU A 381 8.55 -1.33 15.64
CA LEU A 381 8.98 -0.44 14.56
C LEU A 381 8.84 1.03 14.97
N PHE A 382 7.74 1.39 15.65
CA PHE A 382 7.58 2.74 16.20
C PHE A 382 8.72 3.09 17.16
N ASN A 383 9.02 2.22 18.12
CA ASN A 383 10.08 2.46 19.11
C ASN A 383 11.47 2.58 18.45
N LEU A 384 11.77 1.79 17.40
CA LEU A 384 13.02 1.93 16.64
C LEU A 384 13.12 3.30 15.95
N MET A 385 12.03 3.79 15.37
CA MET A 385 11.99 5.12 14.77
C MET A 385 12.09 6.22 15.83
N GLU A 386 11.49 6.02 17.01
CA GLU A 386 11.59 6.93 18.16
C GLU A 386 13.03 7.07 18.65
N GLU A 387 13.76 5.95 18.75
CA GLU A 387 15.12 5.95 19.27
C GLU A 387 16.19 6.35 18.23
N HIS A 388 15.99 5.96 16.96
CA HIS A 388 17.04 6.04 15.94
C HIS A 388 16.66 6.82 14.68
N GLY A 389 15.38 7.16 14.48
CA GLY A 389 14.88 7.73 13.24
C GLY A 389 15.61 8.99 12.76
N PRO A 390 15.89 10.01 13.60
CA PRO A 390 16.65 11.18 13.17
C PRO A 390 18.04 10.83 12.62
N ARG A 391 18.74 9.88 13.27
CA ARG A 391 20.05 9.39 12.81
C ARG A 391 19.93 8.63 11.48
N LEU A 392 18.90 7.80 11.33
CA LEU A 392 18.66 7.01 10.12
C LEU A 392 18.33 7.90 8.91
N ILE A 393 17.55 8.97 9.10
CA ILE A 393 17.28 9.96 8.05
C ILE A 393 18.58 10.65 7.64
N LEU A 394 19.39 11.10 8.61
CA LEU A 394 20.67 11.75 8.33
C LEU A 394 21.66 10.84 7.60
N SER A 395 21.69 9.54 7.95
CA SER A 395 22.49 8.54 7.24
C SER A 395 21.83 8.01 5.97
N LYS A 396 20.64 8.49 5.61
CA LYS A 396 19.83 8.03 4.47
C LYS A 396 19.62 6.50 4.42
N PHE A 397 19.48 5.86 5.58
CA PHE A 397 19.26 4.41 5.69
C PHE A 397 20.31 3.59 4.90
N GLN A 398 21.57 4.04 4.90
CA GLN A 398 22.64 3.42 4.12
C GLN A 398 22.86 1.95 4.47
N ALA A 399 23.20 1.16 3.44
CA ALA A 399 23.54 -0.26 3.56
C ALA A 399 24.66 -0.49 4.58
N GLY A 400 24.51 -1.54 5.40
CA GLY A 400 25.50 -1.93 6.42
C GLY A 400 25.24 -1.35 7.82
N ASP A 401 24.17 -0.60 8.00
CA ASP A 401 23.63 -0.23 9.32
C ASP A 401 22.55 -1.24 9.75
N PRO A 402 22.82 -2.10 10.76
CA PRO A 402 21.88 -3.14 11.19
C PRO A 402 20.51 -2.60 11.63
N ILE A 403 20.46 -1.36 12.13
CA ILE A 403 19.20 -0.74 12.55
C ILE A 403 18.40 -0.28 11.33
N ALA A 404 19.07 0.26 10.30
CA ALA A 404 18.41 0.63 9.05
C ALA A 404 17.80 -0.61 8.38
N ASP A 405 18.58 -1.70 8.30
CA ASP A 405 18.13 -2.99 7.77
C ASP A 405 16.92 -3.51 8.56
N GLN A 406 16.97 -3.44 9.90
CA GLN A 406 15.85 -3.86 10.75
C GLN A 406 14.57 -3.03 10.54
N VAL A 407 14.69 -1.71 10.36
CA VAL A 407 13.55 -0.83 10.11
C VAL A 407 12.92 -1.12 8.73
N VAL A 408 13.74 -1.26 7.69
CA VAL A 408 13.27 -1.64 6.35
C VAL A 408 12.59 -3.00 6.40
N GLN A 409 13.21 -3.99 7.06
CA GLN A 409 12.66 -5.33 7.19
C GLN A 409 11.29 -5.31 7.86
N LYS A 410 11.16 -4.65 9.01
CA LYS A 410 9.91 -4.56 9.77
C LYS A 410 8.81 -3.84 9.02
N SER A 411 9.17 -2.84 8.22
CA SER A 411 8.21 -2.10 7.39
C SER A 411 7.64 -3.01 6.29
N ILE A 412 8.50 -3.80 5.63
CA ILE A 412 8.08 -4.80 4.63
C ILE A 412 7.26 -5.92 5.29
N ASP A 413 7.69 -6.44 6.44
CA ASP A 413 6.94 -7.43 7.22
C ASP A 413 5.52 -6.94 7.52
N ALA A 414 5.38 -5.73 8.07
CA ALA A 414 4.10 -5.13 8.39
C ALA A 414 3.20 -4.96 7.15
N MET A 415 3.76 -4.48 6.04
CA MET A 415 3.04 -4.32 4.77
C MET A 415 2.53 -5.66 4.25
N LEU A 416 3.39 -6.69 4.20
CA LEU A 416 3.03 -8.04 3.77
C LEU A 416 2.03 -8.72 4.71
N ASP A 417 2.13 -8.46 6.01
CA ASP A 417 1.18 -8.94 7.00
C ASP A 417 -0.23 -8.42 6.75
N CYS A 418 -0.34 -7.16 6.33
CA CYS A 418 -1.60 -6.53 6.04
C CYS A 418 -2.16 -6.87 4.65
N ILE A 419 -1.33 -6.87 3.59
CA ILE A 419 -1.81 -7.02 2.21
C ILE A 419 -1.75 -8.46 1.70
N GLY A 420 -0.82 -9.28 2.20
CA GLY A 420 -0.54 -10.62 1.66
C GLY A 420 -1.78 -11.52 1.60
N PRO A 421 -2.66 -11.48 2.62
CA PRO A 421 -3.90 -12.24 2.57
C PRO A 421 -4.98 -11.72 1.61
N ASP A 422 -4.92 -10.47 1.18
CA ASP A 422 -5.89 -9.84 0.28
C ASP A 422 -5.19 -8.93 -0.75
N LEU A 423 -4.42 -9.54 -1.65
CA LEU A 423 -3.67 -8.82 -2.68
C LEU A 423 -4.54 -8.12 -3.73
N TRP A 424 -5.82 -8.51 -3.84
CA TRP A 424 -6.76 -8.01 -4.86
C TRP A 424 -7.74 -7.00 -4.30
N GLU A 425 -7.61 -6.63 -3.01
CA GLU A 425 -8.52 -5.72 -2.31
C GLU A 425 -9.99 -6.16 -2.40
N GLU A 426 -10.22 -7.47 -2.27
CA GLU A 426 -11.58 -8.00 -2.22
C GLU A 426 -12.29 -7.58 -0.93
N SER A 427 -11.53 -7.27 0.14
CA SER A 427 -11.98 -6.58 1.35
C SER A 427 -11.60 -5.10 1.32
N LEU A 428 -12.51 -4.24 1.76
CA LEU A 428 -12.26 -2.81 1.93
C LEU A 428 -11.90 -2.42 3.39
N LEU A 429 -11.76 -3.41 4.29
CA LEU A 429 -11.20 -3.19 5.63
C LEU A 429 -9.69 -3.44 5.55
N ARG A 430 -8.97 -2.39 5.15
CA ARG A 430 -7.56 -2.46 4.78
C ARG A 430 -6.72 -1.65 5.76
N PRO A 431 -5.94 -2.27 6.68
CA PRO A 431 -5.15 -1.53 7.65
C PRO A 431 -4.17 -0.56 7.00
N MET A 432 -3.59 -0.95 5.86
CA MET A 432 -2.65 -0.14 5.08
C MET A 432 -3.29 1.01 4.30
N ASP A 433 -4.62 1.18 4.38
CA ASP A 433 -5.28 2.43 3.98
C ASP A 433 -5.20 3.51 5.08
N PHE A 434 -4.55 3.21 6.22
CA PHE A 434 -4.15 4.23 7.19
C PHE A 434 -3.19 5.22 6.53
N GLY A 435 -3.31 6.51 6.87
CA GLY A 435 -2.62 7.58 6.16
C GLY A 435 -3.15 7.82 4.74
N HIS A 436 -4.25 7.20 4.33
CA HIS A 436 -4.89 7.34 3.01
C HIS A 436 -6.38 7.69 3.05
N THR A 437 -6.86 8.22 4.17
CA THR A 437 -8.23 8.71 4.32
C THR A 437 -8.36 10.16 3.82
N PHE A 438 -7.34 10.97 4.03
CA PHE A 438 -7.24 12.38 3.67
C PHE A 438 -6.16 12.65 2.61
N SER A 439 -5.05 11.90 2.64
CA SER A 439 -3.82 12.25 1.89
C SER A 439 -4.05 12.47 0.40
N ARG A 440 -4.90 11.68 -0.25
CA ARG A 440 -5.20 11.83 -1.69
C ARG A 440 -5.80 13.19 -2.04
N THR A 441 -6.69 13.70 -1.19
CA THR A 441 -7.29 15.02 -1.38
C THR A 441 -6.25 16.12 -1.11
N LEU A 442 -5.38 15.93 -0.12
CA LEU A 442 -4.28 16.85 0.19
C LEU A 442 -3.26 16.95 -0.94
N GLU A 443 -2.85 15.83 -1.53
CA GLU A 443 -1.96 15.83 -2.68
C GLU A 443 -2.57 16.56 -3.87
N ALA A 444 -3.86 16.32 -4.13
CA ALA A 444 -4.57 16.97 -5.22
C ALA A 444 -4.73 18.48 -4.99
N SER A 445 -4.99 18.93 -3.74
CA SER A 445 -5.12 20.34 -3.40
C SER A 445 -3.81 21.11 -3.58
N GLU A 446 -2.68 20.45 -3.33
CA GLU A 446 -1.33 21.00 -3.53
C GLU A 446 -0.76 20.74 -4.94
N HIS A 447 -1.61 20.45 -5.92
CA HIS A 447 -1.21 20.20 -7.31
C HIS A 447 -0.08 19.15 -7.45
N PHE A 448 -0.10 18.12 -6.60
CA PHE A 448 0.90 17.06 -6.52
C PHE A 448 2.34 17.54 -6.23
N GLN A 449 2.47 18.73 -5.65
CA GLN A 449 3.73 19.22 -5.08
C GLN A 449 3.96 18.59 -3.69
N LEU A 450 2.91 18.34 -2.91
CA LEU A 450 3.04 17.56 -1.68
C LEU A 450 3.46 16.12 -2.03
N ARG A 451 4.65 15.69 -1.57
CA ARG A 451 5.13 14.33 -1.84
C ARG A 451 4.22 13.31 -1.17
N HIS A 452 4.20 12.10 -1.73
CA HIS A 452 3.28 11.08 -1.27
C HIS A 452 3.41 10.75 0.22
N GLY A 453 4.62 10.43 0.66
CA GLY A 453 4.86 10.13 2.07
C GLY A 453 4.68 11.31 3.01
N GLU A 454 4.82 12.55 2.53
CA GLU A 454 4.50 13.76 3.30
C GLU A 454 2.98 13.89 3.51
N ALA A 455 2.18 13.65 2.47
CA ALA A 455 0.73 13.63 2.58
C ALA A 455 0.24 12.52 3.50
N VAL A 456 0.86 11.33 3.40
CA VAL A 456 0.58 10.19 4.28
C VAL A 456 0.94 10.51 5.72
N ALA A 457 2.08 11.17 5.97
CA ALA A 457 2.47 11.61 7.31
C ALA A 457 1.42 12.56 7.93
N ILE A 458 0.97 13.57 7.18
CA ILE A 458 -0.04 14.53 7.64
C ILE A 458 -1.36 13.81 7.96
N ASP A 459 -1.78 12.87 7.13
CA ASP A 459 -2.97 12.06 7.35
C ASP A 459 -2.83 11.16 8.58
N CYS A 460 -1.69 10.46 8.74
CA CYS A 460 -1.42 9.63 9.91
C CYS A 460 -1.53 10.43 11.21
N VAL A 461 -0.97 11.65 11.25
CA VAL A 461 -1.10 12.54 12.42
C VAL A 461 -2.55 12.92 12.66
N MET A 462 -3.27 13.40 11.64
CA MET A 462 -4.67 13.79 11.78
C MET A 462 -5.55 12.62 12.24
N SER A 463 -5.36 11.44 11.64
CA SER A 463 -6.05 10.21 11.99
C SER A 463 -5.74 9.76 13.43
N THR A 464 -4.49 9.89 13.89
CA THR A 464 -4.12 9.66 15.31
C THR A 464 -4.83 10.67 16.24
N MET A 465 -4.96 11.94 15.84
CA MET A 465 -5.68 12.94 16.65
C MET A 465 -7.18 12.64 16.75
N ILE A 466 -7.80 12.17 15.66
CA ILE A 466 -9.19 11.68 15.68
C ILE A 466 -9.30 10.45 16.59
N ALA A 467 -8.37 9.51 16.49
CA ALA A 467 -8.32 8.35 17.38
C ALA A 467 -8.17 8.74 18.86
N ASN A 468 -7.41 9.80 19.17
CA ASN A 468 -7.33 10.34 20.52
C ASN A 468 -8.64 10.98 20.99
N VAL A 469 -9.35 11.74 20.13
CA VAL A 469 -10.69 12.27 20.45
C VAL A 469 -11.68 11.14 20.75
N LYS A 470 -11.56 10.01 20.02
CA LYS A 470 -12.37 8.80 20.23
C LYS A 470 -11.90 7.90 21.39
N ASN A 471 -10.88 8.31 22.16
CA ASN A 471 -10.26 7.53 23.24
C ASN A 471 -9.67 6.16 22.80
N LEU A 472 -9.37 6.00 21.50
CA LEU A 472 -8.68 4.82 20.96
C LEU A 472 -7.16 4.90 21.17
N VAL A 473 -6.62 6.11 21.25
CA VAL A 473 -5.21 6.39 21.55
C VAL A 473 -5.14 7.27 22.80
N SER A 474 -4.26 6.92 23.74
CA SER A 474 -4.06 7.73 24.96
C SER A 474 -3.47 9.11 24.62
N HIS A 475 -3.68 10.10 25.49
CA HIS A 475 -3.04 11.42 25.30
C HIS A 475 -1.51 11.34 25.27
N GLN A 476 -0.94 10.42 26.06
CA GLN A 476 0.50 10.20 26.10
C GLN A 476 1.02 9.64 24.77
N ASP A 477 0.35 8.63 24.22
CA ASP A 477 0.74 8.05 22.93
C ASP A 477 0.55 9.04 21.78
N ALA A 478 -0.56 9.79 21.77
CA ALA A 478 -0.77 10.83 20.76
C ALA A 478 0.36 11.89 20.80
N GLN A 479 0.81 12.28 22.00
CA GLN A 479 1.93 13.20 22.15
C GLN A 479 3.25 12.58 21.68
N ARG A 480 3.52 11.30 21.99
CA ARG A 480 4.69 10.58 21.45
C ARG A 480 4.72 10.58 19.92
N VAL A 481 3.57 10.36 19.28
CA VAL A 481 3.46 10.43 17.81
C VAL A 481 3.81 11.82 17.31
N LEU A 482 3.24 12.88 17.88
CA LEU A 482 3.53 14.26 17.47
C LEU A 482 5.01 14.63 17.67
N ASP A 483 5.58 14.31 18.83
CA ASP A 483 6.96 14.58 19.16
C ASP A 483 7.91 13.85 18.22
N LEU A 484 7.61 12.59 17.89
CA LEU A 484 8.39 11.82 16.93
C LEU A 484 8.31 12.42 15.53
N TYR A 485 7.13 12.79 15.04
CA TYR A 485 7.01 13.42 13.72
C TYR A 485 7.81 14.72 13.63
N ALA A 486 7.80 15.54 14.69
CA ALA A 486 8.65 16.72 14.77
C ALA A 486 10.15 16.37 14.79
N ALA A 487 10.56 15.33 15.51
CA ALA A 487 11.96 14.88 15.57
C ALA A 487 12.46 14.32 14.22
N LEU A 488 11.59 13.69 13.44
CA LEU A 488 11.88 13.19 12.09
C LEU A 488 11.81 14.27 11.01
N ASP A 489 11.44 15.50 11.36
CA ASP A 489 11.18 16.60 10.41
C ASP A 489 10.15 16.22 9.34
N LEU A 490 9.15 15.43 9.76
CA LEU A 490 7.96 15.09 8.96
C LEU A 490 6.88 16.16 9.14
N PRO A 491 6.14 16.49 8.08
CA PRO A 491 5.06 17.46 8.19
C PRO A 491 3.87 16.89 8.95
N CYS A 492 3.31 17.71 9.84
CA CYS A 492 2.09 17.39 10.59
C CYS A 492 0.84 18.02 9.97
N SER A 493 0.99 19.11 9.20
CA SER A 493 -0.11 19.74 8.45
C SER A 493 0.42 20.66 7.35
N ILE A 494 -0.48 21.33 6.63
CA ILE A 494 -0.18 22.23 5.50
C ILE A 494 -0.48 23.67 5.91
N VAL A 495 0.33 24.65 5.49
CA VAL A 495 0.04 26.07 5.75
C VAL A 495 -1.31 26.46 5.15
N GLY A 496 -2.21 27.00 5.97
CA GLY A 496 -3.52 27.50 5.53
C GLY A 496 -4.62 26.45 5.37
N ILE A 497 -4.33 25.17 5.67
CA ILE A 497 -5.36 24.13 5.71
C ILE A 497 -6.32 24.36 6.88
N THR A 498 -7.56 23.90 6.74
CA THR A 498 -8.60 24.00 7.77
C THR A 498 -9.25 22.65 8.02
N ALA A 499 -10.02 22.54 9.10
CA ALA A 499 -10.86 21.37 9.39
C ALA A 499 -11.80 21.02 8.21
N ASP A 500 -12.27 22.02 7.45
CA ASP A 500 -13.18 21.79 6.32
C ASP A 500 -12.52 21.00 5.18
N THR A 501 -11.21 21.12 4.99
CA THR A 501 -10.46 20.28 4.03
C THR A 501 -10.56 18.80 4.40
N TYR A 502 -10.41 18.47 5.68
CA TYR A 502 -10.52 17.09 6.17
C TYR A 502 -11.97 16.56 6.10
N LYS A 503 -12.97 17.43 6.33
CA LYS A 503 -14.39 17.07 6.13
C LYS A 503 -14.70 16.76 4.66
N LEU A 504 -14.16 17.54 3.72
CA LEU A 504 -14.29 17.29 2.29
C LEU A 504 -13.65 15.95 1.92
N ALA A 505 -12.40 15.74 2.34
CA ALA A 505 -11.66 14.51 2.05
C ALA A 505 -12.37 13.25 2.60
N THR A 506 -12.97 13.34 3.80
CA THR A 506 -13.82 12.27 4.37
C THR A 506 -14.97 11.89 3.44
N LYS A 507 -15.65 12.88 2.84
CA LYS A 507 -16.77 12.63 1.91
C LYS A 507 -16.29 11.96 0.63
N GLU A 508 -15.17 12.40 0.07
CA GLU A 508 -14.60 11.84 -1.16
C GLU A 508 -14.15 10.39 -0.97
N ILE A 509 -13.42 10.09 0.10
CA ILE A 509 -12.93 8.72 0.35
C ILE A 509 -14.05 7.75 0.71
N THR A 510 -15.13 8.22 1.33
CA THR A 510 -16.33 7.40 1.61
C THR A 510 -16.95 6.89 0.32
N VAL A 511 -17.02 7.71 -0.73
CA VAL A 511 -17.49 7.26 -2.06
C VAL A 511 -16.53 6.23 -2.65
N HIS A 512 -15.22 6.44 -2.49
CA HIS A 512 -14.21 5.48 -2.98
C HIS A 512 -14.28 4.12 -2.26
N ARG A 513 -14.67 4.10 -0.99
CA ARG A 513 -14.84 2.91 -0.15
C ARG A 513 -16.27 2.36 -0.16
N ASP A 514 -16.99 2.56 -1.26
CA ASP A 514 -18.33 2.02 -1.51
C ASP A 514 -19.42 2.52 -0.54
N GLY A 515 -19.36 3.81 -0.20
CA GLY A 515 -20.39 4.51 0.58
C GLY A 515 -20.25 4.39 2.10
N ILE A 516 -19.23 3.68 2.60
CA ILE A 516 -18.93 3.57 4.04
C ILE A 516 -17.47 3.97 4.26
N LEU A 517 -17.20 4.79 5.29
CA LEU A 517 -15.86 5.36 5.48
C LEU A 517 -14.79 4.30 5.73
N ARG A 518 -15.06 3.29 6.55
CA ARG A 518 -14.13 2.19 6.89
C ARG A 518 -12.70 2.70 7.17
N ALA A 519 -12.58 3.79 7.91
CA ALA A 519 -11.29 4.42 8.17
C ALA A 519 -10.50 3.57 9.17
N PRO A 520 -9.32 3.05 8.80
CA PRO A 520 -8.41 2.47 9.77
C PRO A 520 -7.89 3.57 10.70
N LEU A 521 -7.93 3.32 12.00
CA LEU A 521 -7.41 4.19 13.05
C LEU A 521 -6.51 3.40 13.99
N PRO A 522 -5.48 4.02 14.57
CA PRO A 522 -4.69 3.40 15.62
C PRO A 522 -5.53 3.13 16.87
N LYS A 523 -5.41 1.94 17.46
CA LYS A 523 -5.95 1.56 18.77
C LYS A 523 -4.77 1.36 19.73
N GLY A 524 -4.22 2.46 20.20
CA GLY A 524 -2.84 2.52 20.70
C GLY A 524 -1.82 2.50 19.55
N ILE A 525 -0.53 2.53 19.89
CA ILE A 525 0.56 2.45 18.90
C ILE A 525 0.78 0.99 18.51
N GLY A 526 0.83 0.71 17.20
CA GLY A 526 1.12 -0.61 16.65
C GLY A 526 -0.10 -1.53 16.52
N SER A 527 -1.32 -0.99 16.62
CA SER A 527 -2.54 -1.77 16.46
C SER A 527 -3.62 -0.97 15.75
N CYS A 528 -4.52 -1.66 15.05
CA CYS A 528 -5.54 -1.07 14.17
C CYS A 528 -6.95 -1.37 14.66
N THR A 529 -7.86 -0.44 14.43
CA THR A 529 -9.31 -0.67 14.38
C THR A 529 -9.92 0.08 13.20
N PHE A 530 -11.20 -0.15 12.91
CA PHE A 530 -11.90 0.53 11.81
C PHE A 530 -13.12 1.28 12.33
N VAL A 531 -13.38 2.45 11.75
CA VAL A 531 -14.59 3.23 12.04
C VAL A 531 -15.31 3.63 10.77
N ASP A 532 -16.64 3.59 10.80
CA ASP A 532 -17.48 3.79 9.62
C ASP A 532 -17.92 5.25 9.43
N SER A 533 -17.60 6.14 10.37
CA SER A 533 -17.88 7.57 10.25
C SER A 533 -16.99 8.41 11.17
N PHE A 534 -16.83 9.67 10.77
CA PHE A 534 -16.36 10.77 11.61
C PHE A 534 -17.47 11.81 11.69
N THR A 535 -17.71 12.41 12.86
CA THR A 535 -18.53 13.62 12.94
C THR A 535 -17.69 14.86 12.64
N ASP A 536 -18.34 15.93 12.19
CA ASP A 536 -17.67 17.21 11.92
C ASP A 536 -17.01 17.74 13.22
N GLU A 537 -17.64 17.55 14.38
CA GLU A 537 -17.11 17.95 15.68
C GLU A 537 -15.85 17.15 16.06
N GLU A 538 -15.79 15.86 15.74
CA GLU A 538 -14.60 15.04 16.00
C GLU A 538 -13.40 15.51 15.17
N ILE A 539 -13.63 15.86 13.91
CA ILE A 539 -12.62 16.43 13.02
C ILE A 539 -12.16 17.79 13.53
N GLU A 540 -13.09 18.67 13.92
CA GLU A 540 -12.76 20.00 14.47
C GLU A 540 -11.95 19.91 15.77
N GLN A 541 -12.34 19.02 16.70
CA GLN A 541 -11.60 18.82 17.94
C GLN A 541 -10.19 18.26 17.71
N ALA A 542 -10.05 17.30 16.80
CA ALA A 542 -8.76 16.73 16.44
C ALA A 542 -7.85 17.80 15.79
N PHE A 543 -8.41 18.59 14.86
CA PHE A 543 -7.70 19.67 14.19
C PHE A 543 -7.26 20.76 15.18
N PHE A 544 -8.14 21.17 16.11
CA PHE A 544 -7.80 22.18 17.12
C PHE A 544 -6.63 21.74 18.01
N LYS A 545 -6.59 20.47 18.44
CA LYS A 545 -5.45 19.93 19.20
C LYS A 545 -4.17 19.94 18.36
N LEU A 546 -4.26 19.60 17.07
CA LEU A 546 -3.14 19.63 16.15
C LEU A 546 -2.60 21.05 15.95
N GLU A 547 -3.46 22.05 15.77
CA GLU A 547 -3.06 23.47 15.65
C GLU A 547 -2.30 23.95 16.90
N GLN A 548 -2.74 23.57 18.10
CA GLN A 548 -2.02 23.91 19.34
C GLN A 548 -0.59 23.34 19.37
N PHE A 549 -0.40 22.12 18.88
CA PHE A 549 0.92 21.53 18.73
C PHE A 549 1.75 22.31 17.70
N MET A 550 1.19 22.56 16.52
CA MET A 550 1.91 23.23 15.44
C MET A 550 2.32 24.67 15.78
N HIS A 551 1.51 25.40 16.56
CA HIS A 551 1.90 26.72 17.08
C HIS A 551 3.16 26.67 17.96
N LYS A 552 3.39 25.56 18.68
CA LYS A 552 4.61 25.34 19.47
C LYS A 552 5.77 24.79 18.65
N HIS A 553 5.47 24.15 17.51
CA HIS A 553 6.43 23.49 16.63
C HIS A 553 6.29 23.99 15.18
N PRO A 554 6.54 25.27 14.88
CA PRO A 554 6.23 25.87 13.56
C PRO A 554 6.98 25.23 12.38
N ASN A 555 8.05 24.46 12.63
CA ASN A 555 8.77 23.74 11.59
C ASN A 555 7.96 22.56 11.00
N THR A 556 6.94 22.06 11.70
CA THR A 556 6.11 20.92 11.26
C THR A 556 5.01 21.28 10.26
N TYR A 557 4.82 22.56 9.96
CA TYR A 557 4.02 22.97 8.81
C TYR A 557 4.75 22.64 7.51
N TRP A 558 4.06 21.96 6.61
CA TRP A 558 4.49 21.80 5.23
C TRP A 558 4.25 23.08 4.44
N ASP A 559 5.25 23.44 3.63
CA ASP A 559 5.13 24.38 2.54
C ASP A 559 5.97 23.88 1.35
N ASN A 560 5.66 24.36 0.14
CA ASN A 560 6.31 23.88 -1.08
C ASN A 560 7.83 24.12 -1.09
N SER A 561 8.33 25.12 -0.35
CA SER A 561 9.76 25.41 -0.27
C SER A 561 10.54 24.32 0.47
N LYS A 562 9.90 23.53 1.34
CA LYS A 562 10.54 22.45 2.10
C LYS A 562 10.63 21.12 1.35
N SER A 563 9.79 20.90 0.33
CA SER A 563 9.70 19.61 -0.37
C SER A 563 10.56 19.52 -1.64
N PHE A 564 10.85 20.65 -2.30
CA PHE A 564 11.64 20.68 -3.54
C PHE A 564 12.84 21.63 -3.55
N ASN A 565 13.06 22.47 -2.52
CA ASN A 565 14.36 23.14 -2.42
C ASN A 565 15.37 22.15 -1.84
N SER A 566 16.35 21.80 -2.68
CA SER A 566 17.58 21.12 -2.30
C SER A 566 18.35 21.99 -1.29
N GLY A 567 18.05 21.81 -0.02
CA GLY A 567 18.74 22.46 1.07
C GLY A 567 20.18 21.99 1.14
N THR A 568 21.09 22.76 0.55
CA THR A 568 22.47 22.86 1.03
C THR A 568 22.39 23.19 2.53
N VAL A 569 22.94 22.30 3.35
CA VAL A 569 23.11 22.55 4.79
C VAL A 569 24.23 23.59 4.92
N GLY A 570 23.85 24.87 4.96
CA GLY A 570 24.71 25.98 5.36
C GLY A 570 24.09 26.71 6.55
N PRO A 571 24.89 27.21 7.51
CA PRO A 571 24.34 27.90 8.68
C PRO A 571 23.59 29.15 8.21
N LYS A 572 22.35 29.31 8.68
CA LYS A 572 21.52 30.49 8.42
C LYS A 572 22.26 31.73 8.90
N SER A 573 22.75 32.57 7.99
CA SER A 573 23.12 33.93 8.30
C SER A 573 21.86 34.79 8.40
N GLU A 574 21.71 35.48 9.52
CA GLU A 574 20.69 36.49 9.78
C GLU A 574 20.78 37.63 8.74
N GLU A 575 20.07 37.55 7.62
CA GLU A 575 19.87 38.70 6.73
C GLU A 575 18.75 38.46 5.71
N GLN A 576 17.56 38.10 6.18
CA GLN A 576 16.31 38.26 5.42
C GLN A 576 15.20 38.76 6.33
N THR A 577 15.37 39.98 6.81
CA THR A 577 14.26 40.83 7.21
C THR A 577 14.36 42.08 6.34
N ILE A 578 13.22 42.58 5.87
CA ILE A 578 13.04 43.74 4.98
C ILE A 578 12.98 43.35 3.49
N LEU A 579 11.77 42.98 3.04
CA LEU A 579 11.15 43.51 1.81
C LEU A 579 9.76 42.88 1.64
N HIS A 580 8.80 43.33 2.45
CA HIS A 580 7.39 43.21 2.08
C HIS A 580 6.63 44.45 2.52
N ASP A 581 6.92 45.55 1.83
CA ASP A 581 6.01 46.68 1.71
C ASP A 581 6.23 47.28 0.32
N ILE A 582 5.25 47.09 -0.57
CA ILE A 582 4.79 48.08 -1.55
C ILE A 582 3.46 47.56 -2.11
N LYS A 583 2.40 48.25 -1.70
CA LYS A 583 1.05 48.18 -2.26
C LYS A 583 1.00 48.93 -3.60
N THR A 584 0.28 48.33 -4.55
CA THR A 584 -0.67 48.93 -5.52
C THR A 584 -0.35 50.28 -6.19
N SER A 585 -0.23 50.31 -7.53
CA SER A 585 -1.11 51.02 -8.49
C SER A 585 -0.55 50.94 -9.95
N PRO A 586 -1.23 51.39 -11.03
CA PRO A 586 -1.75 50.49 -12.05
C PRO A 586 -1.10 50.63 -13.44
N ARG A 587 -1.38 49.60 -14.25
CA ARG A 587 -1.13 49.44 -15.68
C ARG A 587 -1.17 50.75 -16.48
N THR A 588 -0.11 50.99 -17.26
CA THR A 588 -0.15 51.84 -18.45
C THR A 588 0.20 50.99 -19.66
N THR A 589 -0.76 50.90 -20.58
CA THR A 589 -0.64 50.37 -21.94
C THR A 589 0.33 51.21 -22.76
N VAL A 590 1.29 50.59 -23.44
CA VAL A 590 1.95 51.19 -24.61
C VAL A 590 2.06 50.14 -25.72
N GLU A 591 1.56 50.55 -26.88
CA GLU A 591 1.47 49.85 -28.15
C GLU A 591 2.84 49.43 -28.70
N MET A 592 2.91 48.25 -29.32
CA MET A 592 4.01 47.87 -30.20
C MET A 592 3.62 48.13 -31.65
N THR A 593 4.38 48.98 -32.34
CA THR A 593 4.48 48.99 -33.80
C THR A 593 5.80 48.36 -34.27
N PRO A 594 5.83 47.62 -35.39
CA PRO A 594 6.97 46.83 -35.82
C PRO A 594 7.85 47.58 -36.83
N SER A 595 9.17 47.32 -36.84
CA SER A 595 9.91 46.90 -38.06
C SER A 595 11.43 46.80 -37.87
N ALA A 596 11.98 45.79 -38.54
CA ALA A 596 13.24 45.75 -39.28
C ALA A 596 14.58 45.92 -38.54
N LYS A 597 15.27 44.79 -38.34
CA LYS A 597 16.27 44.27 -39.31
C LYS A 597 16.56 42.80 -39.07
#